data_AF-A0A6C0CCE6-F1
#
_entry.id   AF-A0A6C0CCE6-F1
#
_cell.length_a   1.000
_cell.length_b   1.000
_cell.length_c   1.000
_cell.angle_alpha   90.00
_cell.angle_beta   90.00
_cell.angle_gamma   90.00
#
_symmetry.space_group_name_H-M   'P 1'
#
loop_
_entity.id
_entity.type
_entity.pdbx_description
1 polymer ?
#
loop_
_entity_poly.entity_id
_entity_poly.type
_entity_poly.pdbx_seq_one_letter_code
_entity_poly.pdbx_strand_id
1 'polypeptide(L)'
;MASDTETMIYTSTLSPEFFMARKNMPVEPINNLIIPKVIIPSNLIKKRRPEMKDTMAIYIRQLLNSITIHNIDQAKKQLLFDIENKVKSEESLIEIATELLSSFIVSHKNLDNYMQILNAICLSSFRITNPITNEVVSSKSIGNIFLDKCRKLIFDSLTEEHISAIADKYNLDDEDDFDIYNKEKEKILNLILLLCRLYNQRNSVYTKLTAIHIYGVISRILTNHIAVNEKMILLGNPYEGECLDEDKYEIYRRTCAIYAEQLYVFFVTEGKNFKQDSTEVRGFKLRDLITTFYLDVIPNLSESHMQSKCKSLAFD
;
A
#
# COMPACT_ATOMS: atom_id res chain seq x y z
N MET A 1 -45.56 -28.91 38.07
CA MET A 1 -45.00 -27.56 38.31
C MET A 1 -43.58 -27.73 38.81
N ALA A 2 -42.62 -27.68 37.89
CA ALA A 2 -41.20 -27.47 38.17
C ALA A 2 -40.75 -26.43 37.14
N SER A 3 -40.19 -25.35 37.65
CA SER A 3 -39.81 -24.15 36.93
C SER A 3 -38.45 -24.39 36.28
N ASP A 4 -38.42 -24.54 34.94
CA ASP A 4 -37.19 -24.48 34.16
C ASP A 4 -36.70 -23.04 34.18
N THR A 5 -35.81 -22.76 35.12
CA THR A 5 -35.15 -21.46 35.23
C THR A 5 -34.01 -21.44 34.23
N GLU A 6 -34.26 -20.89 33.04
CA GLU A 6 -33.22 -20.53 32.09
C GLU A 6 -32.22 -19.60 32.78
N THR A 7 -31.04 -20.14 33.07
CA THR A 7 -29.96 -19.37 33.66
C THR A 7 -29.33 -18.55 32.53
N MET A 8 -29.68 -17.27 32.45
CA MET A 8 -28.97 -16.32 31.58
C MET A 8 -27.51 -16.25 32.01
N ILE A 9 -26.60 -16.68 31.14
CA ILE A 9 -25.15 -16.54 31.34
C ILE A 9 -24.78 -15.10 30.97
N TYR A 10 -24.40 -14.30 31.96
CA TYR A 10 -23.81 -12.99 31.73
C TYR A 10 -22.41 -13.16 31.11
N THR A 11 -22.14 -12.44 30.02
CA THR A 11 -20.87 -12.52 29.25
C THR A 11 -19.63 -12.10 30.04
N SER A 12 -19.81 -11.49 31.21
CA SER A 12 -18.74 -11.05 32.12
C SER A 12 -18.15 -12.15 33.02
N THR A 13 -18.68 -13.39 33.00
CA THR A 13 -18.20 -14.51 33.84
C THR A 13 -17.61 -15.69 33.08
N LEU A 14 -17.36 -15.54 31.78
CA LEU A 14 -16.78 -16.63 30.97
C LEU A 14 -15.25 -16.63 31.10
N SER A 15 -14.73 -17.55 31.92
CA SER A 15 -13.30 -17.69 32.12
C SER A 15 -12.61 -18.42 30.95
N PRO A 16 -11.30 -18.22 30.72
CA PRO A 16 -10.55 -18.96 29.71
C PRO A 16 -10.66 -20.49 29.85
N GLU A 17 -10.80 -20.98 31.09
CA GLU A 17 -10.99 -22.41 31.39
C GLU A 17 -12.31 -22.96 30.84
N PHE A 18 -13.38 -22.14 30.81
CA PHE A 18 -14.66 -22.53 30.22
C PHE A 18 -14.54 -22.84 28.72
N PHE A 19 -13.77 -22.04 27.99
CA PHE A 19 -13.53 -22.26 26.56
C PHE A 19 -12.64 -23.48 26.31
N MET A 20 -11.60 -23.66 27.14
CA MET A 20 -10.69 -24.79 27.02
C MET A 20 -11.39 -26.13 27.29
N ALA A 21 -12.34 -26.17 28.23
CA ALA A 21 -13.14 -27.35 28.53
C ALA A 21 -14.08 -27.77 27.37
N ARG A 22 -14.48 -26.84 26.51
CA ARG A 22 -15.41 -27.09 25.38
C ARG A 22 -14.73 -27.24 24.02
N LYS A 23 -13.43 -26.96 23.92
CA LYS A 23 -12.64 -27.05 22.69
C LYS A 23 -12.66 -28.44 22.04
N ASN A 24 -12.81 -29.49 22.85
CA ASN A 24 -12.81 -30.89 22.40
C ASN A 24 -14.19 -31.55 22.47
N MET A 25 -15.27 -30.78 22.72
CA MET A 25 -16.61 -31.33 22.62
C MET A 25 -16.91 -31.64 21.14
N PRO A 26 -17.40 -32.85 20.82
CA PRO A 26 -17.93 -33.12 19.49
C PRO A 26 -19.23 -32.30 19.36
N VAL A 27 -19.13 -31.15 18.70
CA VAL A 27 -20.29 -30.30 18.40
C VAL A 27 -20.68 -30.58 16.96
N GLU A 28 -21.91 -31.05 16.74
CA GLU A 28 -22.48 -31.07 15.40
C GLU A 28 -22.73 -29.63 14.94
N PRO A 29 -22.33 -29.25 13.71
CA PRO A 29 -22.66 -27.95 13.17
C PRO A 29 -24.19 -27.80 13.15
N ILE A 30 -24.71 -26.74 13.74
CA ILE A 30 -26.13 -26.41 13.58
C ILE A 30 -26.32 -25.95 12.13
N ASN A 31 -26.70 -26.89 11.28
CA ASN A 31 -27.13 -26.58 9.92
C ASN A 31 -28.46 -25.81 10.00
N ASN A 32 -28.52 -24.66 9.32
CA ASN A 32 -29.68 -23.77 9.22
C ASN A 32 -30.08 -23.06 10.53
N LEU A 33 -29.13 -22.41 11.19
CA LEU A 33 -29.43 -21.43 12.22
C LEU A 33 -30.17 -20.22 11.60
N ILE A 34 -31.51 -20.22 11.65
CA ILE A 34 -32.33 -19.05 11.31
C ILE A 34 -32.44 -18.20 12.56
N ILE A 35 -31.61 -17.16 12.68
CA ILE A 35 -31.74 -16.17 13.75
C ILE A 35 -32.90 -15.23 13.37
N PRO A 36 -34.02 -15.19 14.13
CA PRO A 36 -35.12 -14.30 13.82
C PRO A 36 -34.70 -12.83 14.00
N LYS A 37 -35.10 -11.97 13.06
CA LYS A 37 -34.94 -10.49 13.10
C LYS A 37 -33.54 -9.90 12.90
N VAL A 38 -32.59 -10.63 12.30
CA VAL A 38 -31.40 -9.98 11.71
C VAL A 38 -31.74 -9.61 10.27
N ILE A 39 -32.03 -8.33 10.02
CA ILE A 39 -32.02 -7.78 8.65
C ILE A 39 -30.55 -7.69 8.27
N ILE A 40 -30.08 -8.62 7.43
CA ILE A 40 -28.73 -8.53 6.86
C ILE A 40 -28.79 -7.42 5.80
N PRO A 41 -28.01 -6.33 5.96
CA PRO A 41 -27.88 -5.30 4.93
C PRO A 41 -27.62 -5.90 3.55
N SER A 42 -28.25 -5.41 2.49
CA SER A 42 -28.20 -6.01 1.14
C SER A 42 -26.78 -6.10 0.57
N ASN A 43 -25.88 -5.23 1.01
CA ASN A 43 -24.43 -5.25 0.76
C ASN A 43 -23.67 -6.40 1.47
N LEU A 44 -24.24 -7.00 2.52
CA LEU A 44 -23.68 -8.17 3.24
C LEU A 44 -24.31 -9.51 2.82
N ILE A 45 -25.38 -9.48 2.01
CA ILE A 45 -25.89 -10.66 1.33
C ILE A 45 -24.83 -11.08 0.31
N LYS A 46 -24.06 -12.11 0.66
CA LYS A 46 -23.11 -12.74 -0.25
C LYS A 46 -23.87 -13.20 -1.50
N LYS A 47 -23.80 -12.42 -2.59
CA LYS A 47 -23.97 -12.97 -3.95
C LYS A 47 -23.18 -14.27 -3.95
N ARG A 48 -23.82 -15.41 -4.29
CA ARG A 48 -23.15 -16.72 -4.42
C ARG A 48 -21.83 -16.47 -5.13
N ARG A 49 -20.72 -16.51 -4.39
CA ARG A 49 -19.41 -16.33 -4.97
C ARG A 49 -19.28 -17.50 -5.96
N PRO A 50 -18.98 -17.24 -7.24
CA PRO A 50 -18.69 -18.34 -8.15
C PRO A 50 -17.60 -19.19 -7.51
N GLU A 51 -17.70 -20.52 -7.63
CA GLU A 51 -16.70 -21.47 -7.13
C GLU A 51 -15.32 -20.96 -7.51
N MET A 52 -14.59 -20.44 -6.51
CA MET A 52 -13.27 -19.86 -6.73
C MET A 52 -12.37 -21.02 -7.14
N LYS A 53 -11.91 -21.02 -8.39
CA LYS A 53 -10.76 -21.83 -8.77
C LYS A 53 -9.64 -21.45 -7.81
N ASP A 54 -9.06 -22.40 -7.09
CA ASP A 54 -7.90 -22.20 -6.22
C ASP A 54 -6.71 -21.72 -7.07
N THR A 55 -6.60 -20.41 -7.27
CA THR A 55 -5.49 -19.81 -8.00
C THR A 55 -4.33 -19.53 -7.05
N MET A 56 -3.11 -19.49 -7.59
CA MET A 56 -1.92 -19.09 -6.83
C MET A 56 -2.06 -17.69 -6.22
N ALA A 57 -2.84 -16.79 -6.83
CA ALA A 57 -3.16 -15.49 -6.26
C ALA A 57 -3.95 -15.61 -4.94
N ILE A 58 -5.01 -16.43 -4.89
CA ILE A 58 -5.79 -16.62 -3.65
C ILE A 58 -4.90 -17.19 -2.55
N TYR A 59 -4.06 -18.16 -2.90
CA TYR A 59 -3.09 -18.75 -1.97
C TYR A 59 -2.13 -17.70 -1.40
N ILE A 60 -1.55 -16.84 -2.25
CA ILE A 60 -0.65 -15.77 -1.80
C ILE A 60 -1.36 -14.81 -0.86
N ARG A 61 -2.58 -14.38 -1.18
CA ARG A 61 -3.34 -13.49 -0.30
C ARG A 61 -3.57 -14.11 1.07
N GLN A 62 -3.96 -15.39 1.11
CA GLN A 62 -4.14 -16.12 2.37
C GLN A 62 -2.83 -16.28 3.14
N LEU A 63 -1.74 -16.54 2.43
CA LEU A 63 -0.40 -16.63 3.02
C LEU A 63 -0.02 -15.29 3.66
N LEU A 64 -0.09 -14.18 2.92
CA LEU A 64 0.24 -12.84 3.44
C LEU A 64 -0.62 -12.43 4.64
N ASN A 65 -1.91 -12.76 4.63
CA ASN A 65 -2.81 -12.48 5.74
C ASN A 65 -2.52 -13.31 7.01
N SER A 66 -1.81 -14.44 6.88
CA SER A 66 -1.50 -15.33 7.99
C SER A 66 -0.02 -15.30 8.43
N ILE A 67 0.82 -14.53 7.73
CA ILE A 67 2.24 -14.43 8.06
C ILE A 67 2.45 -13.63 9.34
N THR A 68 3.30 -14.18 10.19
CA THR A 68 3.82 -13.59 11.42
C THR A 68 5.33 -13.79 11.46
N ILE A 69 6.00 -13.13 12.39
CA ILE A 69 7.45 -13.29 12.56
C ILE A 69 7.86 -14.75 12.89
N HIS A 70 6.96 -15.53 13.49
CA HIS A 70 7.24 -16.90 13.92
C HIS A 70 7.08 -17.96 12.82
N ASN A 71 6.24 -17.70 11.80
CA ASN A 71 5.96 -18.68 10.74
C ASN A 71 6.57 -18.30 9.39
N ILE A 72 7.29 -17.17 9.30
CA ILE A 72 7.76 -16.62 8.03
C ILE A 72 8.75 -17.52 7.30
N ASP A 73 9.62 -18.24 8.02
CA ASP A 73 10.58 -19.16 7.39
C ASP A 73 9.91 -20.37 6.76
N GLN A 74 8.86 -20.89 7.41
CA GLN A 74 8.04 -21.96 6.85
C GLN A 74 7.25 -21.46 5.64
N ALA A 75 6.66 -20.26 5.74
CA ALA A 75 5.93 -19.63 4.64
C ALA A 75 6.81 -19.40 3.40
N LYS A 76 8.05 -18.91 3.58
CA LYS A 76 9.02 -18.74 2.48
C LYS A 76 9.31 -20.05 1.75
N LYS A 77 9.61 -21.12 2.49
CA LYS A 77 9.91 -22.44 1.93
C LYS A 77 8.71 -23.03 1.19
N GLN A 78 7.53 -22.97 1.79
CA GLN A 78 6.31 -23.49 1.20
C GLN A 78 5.96 -22.74 -0.09
N LEU A 79 6.02 -21.41 -0.07
CA LEU A 79 5.71 -20.59 -1.24
C LEU A 79 6.70 -20.83 -2.38
N LEU A 80 8.00 -20.95 -2.08
CA LEU A 80 9.02 -21.30 -3.07
C LEU A 80 8.71 -22.65 -3.74
N PHE A 81 8.45 -23.68 -2.94
CA PHE A 81 8.07 -24.99 -3.43
C PHE A 81 6.80 -24.93 -4.29
N ASP A 82 5.78 -24.21 -3.85
CA ASP A 82 4.53 -24.08 -4.60
C ASP A 82 4.72 -23.35 -5.92
N ILE A 83 5.55 -22.30 -5.97
CA ILE A 83 5.87 -21.59 -7.21
C ILE A 83 6.60 -22.51 -8.18
N GLU A 84 7.62 -23.23 -7.73
CA GLU A 84 8.42 -24.14 -8.58
C GLU A 84 7.57 -25.27 -9.18
N ASN A 85 6.56 -25.77 -8.46
CA ASN A 85 5.76 -26.92 -8.89
C ASN A 85 4.44 -26.55 -9.59
N LYS A 86 3.84 -25.39 -9.25
CA LYS A 86 2.50 -25.02 -9.72
C LYS A 86 2.50 -23.92 -10.78
N VAL A 87 3.53 -23.09 -10.87
CA VAL A 87 3.58 -22.00 -11.85
C VAL A 87 4.04 -22.52 -13.20
N LYS A 88 3.12 -22.55 -14.16
CA LYS A 88 3.34 -23.12 -15.50
C LYS A 88 3.24 -22.10 -16.64
N SER A 89 3.01 -20.83 -16.33
CA SER A 89 2.88 -19.77 -17.32
C SER A 89 3.40 -18.43 -16.80
N GLU A 90 3.72 -17.53 -17.72
CA GLU A 90 4.02 -16.14 -17.40
C GLU A 90 2.82 -15.42 -16.76
N GLU A 91 1.60 -15.75 -17.19
CA GLU A 91 0.37 -15.19 -16.62
C GLU A 91 0.25 -15.47 -15.11
N SER A 92 0.58 -16.68 -14.66
CA SER A 92 0.60 -17.00 -13.23
C SER A 92 1.65 -16.18 -12.46
N LEU A 93 2.81 -15.87 -13.05
CA LEU A 93 3.78 -14.96 -12.40
C LEU A 93 3.25 -13.52 -12.31
N ILE A 94 2.55 -13.08 -13.35
CA ILE A 94 1.91 -11.75 -13.38
C ILE A 94 0.82 -11.67 -12.31
N GLU A 95 -0.01 -12.70 -12.14
CA GLU A 95 -1.01 -12.81 -11.08
C GLU A 95 -0.37 -12.73 -9.69
N ILE A 96 0.68 -13.52 -9.46
CA ILE A 96 1.44 -13.54 -8.22
C ILE A 96 2.00 -12.14 -7.88
N ALA A 97 2.68 -11.51 -8.84
CA ALA A 97 3.24 -10.17 -8.64
C ALA A 97 2.17 -9.10 -8.39
N THR A 98 1.01 -9.22 -9.05
CA THR A 98 -0.13 -8.32 -8.84
C THR A 98 -0.69 -8.46 -7.44
N GLU A 99 -0.84 -9.70 -6.97
CA GLU A 99 -1.39 -9.99 -5.66
C GLU A 99 -0.46 -9.55 -4.53
N LEU A 100 0.85 -9.76 -4.69
CA LEU A 100 1.86 -9.20 -3.79
C LEU A 100 1.66 -7.69 -3.72
N LEU A 101 1.75 -6.98 -4.85
CA LEU A 101 1.64 -5.52 -4.83
C LEU A 101 0.34 -5.03 -4.19
N SER A 102 -0.77 -5.69 -4.49
CA SER A 102 -2.09 -5.37 -3.92
C SER A 102 -2.11 -5.52 -2.39
N SER A 103 -1.43 -6.53 -1.85
CA SER A 103 -1.34 -6.75 -0.41
C SER A 103 -0.42 -5.72 0.27
N PHE A 104 0.65 -5.30 -0.41
CA PHE A 104 1.57 -4.28 0.09
C PHE A 104 0.93 -2.90 0.23
N ILE A 105 0.08 -2.50 -0.72
CA ILE A 105 -0.55 -1.18 -0.71
C ILE A 105 -1.74 -1.09 0.26
N VAL A 106 -2.28 -2.22 0.71
CA VAL A 106 -3.41 -2.26 1.66
C VAL A 106 -2.95 -2.01 3.11
N SER A 107 -1.75 -2.44 3.50
CA SER A 107 -1.27 -2.23 4.87
C SER A 107 0.24 -2.26 4.98
N HIS A 108 0.82 -1.17 5.50
CA HIS A 108 2.24 -1.08 5.80
C HIS A 108 2.66 -1.84 7.07
N LYS A 109 1.71 -2.25 7.94
CA LYS A 109 2.04 -2.85 9.25
C LYS A 109 2.87 -4.14 9.13
N ASN A 110 2.69 -4.88 8.04
CA ASN A 110 3.39 -6.12 7.77
C ASN A 110 4.43 -6.00 6.64
N LEU A 111 4.79 -4.77 6.26
CA LEU A 111 5.64 -4.50 5.10
C LEU A 111 6.97 -5.27 5.15
N ASP A 112 7.60 -5.35 6.32
CA ASP A 112 8.87 -6.06 6.49
C ASP A 112 8.71 -7.57 6.30
N ASN A 113 7.60 -8.15 6.77
CA ASN A 113 7.27 -9.56 6.53
C ASN A 113 6.98 -9.81 5.05
N TYR A 114 6.23 -8.92 4.41
CA TYR A 114 5.92 -9.04 2.97
C TYR A 114 7.19 -8.92 2.12
N MET A 115 8.13 -8.04 2.49
CA MET A 115 9.44 -7.92 1.82
C MET A 115 10.26 -9.20 1.93
N GLN A 116 10.24 -9.90 3.07
CA GLN A 116 10.91 -11.19 3.20
C GLN A 116 10.33 -12.25 2.27
N ILE A 117 9.00 -12.25 2.08
CA ILE A 117 8.33 -13.14 1.12
C ILE A 117 8.74 -12.79 -0.31
N LEU A 118 8.66 -11.51 -0.70
CA LEU A 118 9.08 -11.05 -2.02
C LEU A 118 10.54 -11.45 -2.30
N ASN A 119 11.44 -11.24 -1.35
CA ASN A 119 12.86 -11.58 -1.49
C ASN A 119 13.08 -13.09 -1.68
N ALA A 120 12.27 -13.93 -1.02
CA ALA A 120 12.38 -15.38 -1.18
C ALA A 120 12.07 -15.81 -2.61
N ILE A 121 11.07 -15.19 -3.26
CA ILE A 121 10.55 -15.64 -4.55
C ILE A 121 10.97 -14.74 -5.73
N CYS A 122 11.70 -13.66 -5.48
CA CYS A 122 11.98 -12.64 -6.49
C CYS A 122 12.74 -13.16 -7.72
N LEU A 123 13.53 -14.22 -7.55
CA LEU A 123 14.32 -14.85 -8.62
C LEU A 123 13.54 -15.92 -9.37
N SER A 124 12.39 -16.36 -8.86
CA SER A 124 11.53 -17.33 -9.55
C SER A 124 11.10 -16.74 -10.89
N SER A 125 11.26 -17.51 -11.96
CA SER A 125 11.10 -17.04 -13.34
C SER A 125 10.48 -18.13 -14.21
N PHE A 126 9.71 -17.71 -15.22
CA PHE A 126 9.23 -18.59 -16.28
C PHE A 126 10.13 -18.38 -17.49
N ARG A 127 10.61 -19.48 -18.09
CA ARG A 127 11.49 -19.44 -19.25
C ARG A 127 10.69 -19.82 -20.48
N ILE A 128 10.66 -18.94 -21.47
CA ILE A 128 10.17 -19.25 -22.80
C ILE A 128 11.38 -19.76 -23.59
N THR A 129 11.36 -21.04 -23.94
CA THR A 129 12.41 -21.66 -24.75
C THR A 129 11.97 -21.79 -26.20
N ASN A 130 12.91 -21.62 -27.14
CA ASN A 130 12.67 -21.94 -28.54
C ASN A 130 12.47 -23.47 -28.66
N PRO A 131 11.34 -23.94 -29.20
CA PRO A 131 11.06 -25.38 -29.29
C PRO A 131 12.03 -26.15 -30.21
N ILE A 132 12.78 -25.44 -31.07
CA ILE A 132 13.73 -26.03 -32.02
C ILE A 132 15.16 -26.04 -31.46
N THR A 133 15.60 -24.94 -30.82
CA THR A 133 16.99 -24.81 -30.33
C THR A 133 17.15 -25.06 -28.83
N ASN A 134 16.04 -25.19 -28.08
CA ASN A 134 16.01 -25.22 -26.61
C ASN A 134 16.66 -23.99 -25.92
N GLU A 135 16.99 -22.95 -26.66
CA GLU A 135 17.55 -21.72 -26.11
C GLU A 135 16.46 -20.88 -25.45
N VAL A 136 16.82 -20.21 -24.34
CA VAL A 136 15.92 -19.30 -23.63
C VAL A 136 15.76 -18.02 -24.46
N VAL A 137 14.56 -17.81 -24.99
CA VAL A 137 14.19 -16.62 -25.79
C VAL A 137 13.81 -15.46 -24.89
N SER A 138 13.17 -15.76 -23.74
CA SER A 138 12.78 -14.75 -22.75
C SER A 138 12.67 -15.38 -21.37
N SER A 139 13.10 -14.64 -20.36
CA SER A 139 12.85 -14.99 -18.96
C SER A 139 12.62 -13.71 -18.17
N LYS A 140 11.43 -13.61 -17.56
CA LYS A 140 11.12 -12.57 -16.58
C LYS A 140 10.95 -13.21 -15.21
N SER A 141 11.59 -12.63 -14.21
CA SER A 141 11.42 -13.02 -12.83
C SER A 141 10.23 -12.31 -12.19
N ILE A 142 9.71 -12.87 -11.10
CA ILE A 142 8.66 -12.23 -10.28
C ILE A 142 9.12 -10.84 -9.84
N GLY A 143 10.39 -10.69 -9.43
CA GLY A 143 10.95 -9.40 -9.02
C GLY A 143 10.87 -8.33 -10.12
N ASN A 144 11.20 -8.69 -11.37
CA ASN A 144 11.13 -7.75 -12.49
C ASN A 144 9.67 -7.35 -12.79
N ILE A 145 8.76 -8.32 -12.83
CA ILE A 145 7.32 -8.06 -13.07
C ILE A 145 6.74 -7.20 -11.94
N PHE A 146 7.13 -7.46 -10.69
CA PHE A 146 6.72 -6.68 -9.52
C PHE A 146 7.20 -5.23 -9.64
N LEU A 147 8.45 -4.99 -10.01
CA LEU A 147 8.98 -3.64 -10.21
C LEU A 147 8.29 -2.91 -11.37
N ASP A 148 8.01 -3.58 -12.48
CA ASP A 148 7.27 -3.01 -13.60
C ASP A 148 5.86 -2.56 -13.17
N LYS A 149 5.17 -3.38 -12.38
CA LYS A 149 3.85 -3.06 -11.82
C LYS A 149 3.92 -1.93 -10.81
N CYS A 150 4.89 -1.94 -9.90
CA CYS A 150 5.12 -0.86 -8.95
C CYS A 150 5.35 0.47 -9.68
N ARG A 151 6.20 0.45 -10.72
CA ARG A 151 6.50 1.61 -11.55
C ARG A 151 5.24 2.16 -12.23
N LYS A 152 4.45 1.29 -12.85
CA LYS A 152 3.19 1.72 -13.49
C LYS A 152 2.26 2.36 -12.45
N LEU A 153 2.01 1.65 -11.33
CA LEU A 153 1.11 2.12 -10.29
C LEU A 153 1.55 3.46 -9.70
N ILE A 154 2.83 3.64 -9.37
CA ILE A 154 3.29 4.91 -8.79
C ILE A 154 3.12 6.06 -9.77
N PHE A 155 3.44 5.90 -11.06
CA PHE A 155 3.31 7.01 -12.00
C PHE A 155 1.85 7.34 -12.32
N ASP A 156 0.96 6.34 -12.36
CA ASP A 156 -0.49 6.55 -12.51
C ASP A 156 -1.05 7.28 -11.28
N SER A 157 -0.64 6.87 -10.06
CA SER A 157 -1.10 7.46 -8.79
C SER A 157 -0.54 8.85 -8.48
N LEU A 158 0.54 9.28 -9.13
CA LEU A 158 1.17 10.59 -8.86
C LEU A 158 0.75 11.68 -9.87
N THR A 159 -0.25 11.44 -10.70
CA THR A 159 -0.75 12.47 -11.63
C THR A 159 -1.57 13.53 -10.89
N GLU A 160 -1.53 14.78 -11.38
CA GLU A 160 -2.38 15.85 -10.84
C GLU A 160 -3.86 15.47 -10.89
N GLU A 161 -4.32 14.88 -11.99
CA GLU A 161 -5.70 14.41 -12.15
C GLU A 161 -6.09 13.42 -11.05
N HIS A 162 -5.28 12.39 -10.81
CA HIS A 162 -5.56 11.40 -9.78
C HIS A 162 -5.55 11.99 -8.37
N ILE A 163 -4.54 12.79 -8.02
CA ILE A 163 -4.45 13.40 -6.68
C ILE A 163 -5.57 14.41 -6.45
N SER A 164 -5.95 15.17 -7.47
CA SER A 164 -7.07 16.12 -7.36
C SER A 164 -8.40 15.41 -7.21
N ALA A 165 -8.60 14.27 -7.88
CA ALA A 165 -9.77 13.43 -7.69
C ALA A 165 -9.83 12.86 -6.26
N ILE A 166 -8.70 12.54 -5.63
CA ILE A 166 -8.66 12.17 -4.21
C ILE A 166 -9.03 13.38 -3.35
N ALA A 167 -8.41 14.54 -3.59
CA ALA A 167 -8.64 15.76 -2.83
C ALA A 167 -10.11 16.22 -2.83
N ASP A 168 -10.79 16.06 -3.96
CA ASP A 168 -12.22 16.35 -4.15
C ASP A 168 -13.13 15.49 -3.27
N LYS A 169 -12.69 14.26 -2.93
CA LYS A 169 -13.40 13.36 -2.01
C LYS A 169 -13.27 13.73 -0.54
N TYR A 170 -12.53 14.78 -0.20
CA TYR A 170 -12.49 15.28 1.16
C TYR A 170 -13.80 16.00 1.50
N ASN A 171 -14.77 15.24 2.02
CA ASN A 171 -16.05 15.76 2.48
C ASN A 171 -16.37 15.19 3.88
N LEU A 172 -16.25 16.01 4.92
CA LEU A 172 -16.49 15.56 6.30
C LEU A 172 -17.97 15.26 6.60
N ASP A 173 -18.88 15.76 5.76
CA ASP A 173 -20.32 15.55 5.90
C ASP A 173 -20.79 14.27 5.18
N ASP A 174 -19.95 13.69 4.33
CA ASP A 174 -20.20 12.42 3.62
C ASP A 174 -19.14 11.38 4.01
N GLU A 175 -19.53 10.48 4.91
CA GLU A 175 -18.65 9.43 5.45
C GLU A 175 -18.08 8.52 4.34
N ASP A 176 -18.87 8.22 3.30
CA ASP A 176 -18.43 7.35 2.20
C ASP A 176 -17.32 8.03 1.38
N ASP A 177 -17.48 9.32 1.07
CA ASP A 177 -16.47 10.09 0.34
C ASP A 177 -15.21 10.31 1.18
N PHE A 178 -15.35 10.61 2.48
CA PHE A 178 -14.21 10.75 3.38
C PHE A 178 -13.43 9.43 3.56
N ASP A 179 -14.11 8.29 3.60
CA ASP A 179 -13.50 6.97 3.63
C ASP A 179 -12.71 6.68 2.34
N ILE A 180 -13.25 7.06 1.17
CA ILE A 180 -12.55 6.98 -0.11
C ILE A 180 -11.28 7.84 -0.08
N TYR A 181 -11.38 9.10 0.38
CA TYR A 181 -10.23 9.99 0.54
C TYR A 181 -9.13 9.34 1.38
N ASN A 182 -9.46 8.85 2.57
CA ASN A 182 -8.48 8.26 3.48
C ASN A 182 -7.84 7.01 2.90
N LYS A 183 -8.65 6.13 2.30
CA LYS A 183 -8.19 4.86 1.72
C LYS A 183 -7.27 5.05 0.53
N GLU A 184 -7.63 5.94 -0.41
CA GLU A 184 -6.78 6.18 -1.58
C GLU A 184 -5.49 6.91 -1.19
N LYS A 185 -5.57 7.88 -0.27
CA LYS A 185 -4.38 8.54 0.29
C LYS A 185 -3.46 7.53 0.97
N GLU A 186 -3.98 6.66 1.83
CA GLU A 186 -3.19 5.66 2.55
C GLU A 186 -2.51 4.67 1.60
N LYS A 187 -3.17 4.25 0.51
CA LYS A 187 -2.54 3.40 -0.52
C LYS A 187 -1.31 4.04 -1.14
N ILE A 188 -1.36 5.34 -1.44
CA ILE A 188 -0.22 6.07 -2.01
C ILE A 188 0.92 6.14 -1.00
N LEU A 189 0.62 6.43 0.27
CA LEU A 189 1.64 6.45 1.33
C LEU A 189 2.26 5.06 1.54
N ASN A 190 1.46 3.99 1.54
CA ASN A 190 1.95 2.61 1.61
C ASN A 190 2.84 2.26 0.41
N LEU A 191 2.50 2.74 -0.79
CA LEU A 191 3.33 2.56 -1.97
C LEU A 191 4.67 3.29 -1.82
N ILE A 192 4.70 4.51 -1.26
CA ILE A 192 5.94 5.25 -0.97
C ILE A 192 6.80 4.50 0.04
N LEU A 193 6.21 3.97 1.11
CA LEU A 193 6.91 3.14 2.09
C LEU A 193 7.52 1.88 1.44
N LEU A 194 6.80 1.23 0.53
CA LEU A 194 7.33 0.13 -0.27
C LEU A 194 8.54 0.57 -1.12
N LEU A 195 8.48 1.72 -1.80
CA LEU A 195 9.62 2.24 -2.56
C LEU A 195 10.85 2.48 -1.66
N CYS A 196 10.64 3.01 -0.46
CA CYS A 196 11.70 3.18 0.55
C CYS A 196 12.31 1.83 0.94
N ARG A 197 11.49 0.80 1.21
CA ARG A 197 11.97 -0.56 1.52
C ARG A 197 12.76 -1.19 0.37
N LEU A 198 12.33 -1.01 -0.88
CA LEU A 198 13.06 -1.48 -2.05
C LEU A 198 14.39 -0.74 -2.25
N TYR A 199 14.44 0.55 -1.91
CA TYR A 199 15.68 1.34 -1.97
C TYR A 199 16.68 0.96 -0.86
N ASN A 200 16.20 0.54 0.32
CA ASN A 200 17.07 -0.03 1.35
C ASN A 200 17.78 -1.32 0.90
N GLN A 201 17.23 -2.00 -0.10
CA GLN A 201 17.82 -3.19 -0.70
C GLN A 201 18.80 -2.89 -1.85
N ARG A 202 19.14 -1.61 -2.11
CA ARG A 202 20.01 -1.16 -3.24
C ARG A 202 21.35 -1.92 -3.36
N ASN A 203 21.93 -2.31 -2.24
CA ASN A 203 23.20 -3.04 -2.17
C ASN A 203 23.05 -4.56 -2.09
N SER A 204 21.83 -5.09 -2.18
CA SER A 204 21.55 -6.54 -2.12
C SER A 204 21.36 -7.16 -3.50
N VAL A 205 21.20 -8.49 -3.54
CA VAL A 205 20.84 -9.27 -4.74
C VAL A 205 19.33 -9.36 -4.98
N TYR A 206 18.51 -8.87 -4.06
CA TYR A 206 17.04 -8.95 -4.13
C TYR A 206 16.44 -7.87 -5.04
N THR A 207 15.11 -7.92 -5.22
CA THR A 207 14.33 -6.89 -5.88
C THR A 207 14.59 -5.52 -5.24
N LYS A 208 15.13 -4.56 -6.01
CA LYS A 208 15.63 -3.31 -5.44
C LYS A 208 15.37 -2.11 -6.33
N LEU A 209 15.36 -0.94 -5.70
CA LEU A 209 15.40 0.34 -6.38
C LEU A 209 16.77 0.99 -6.20
N THR A 210 17.10 1.88 -7.13
CA THR A 210 18.33 2.69 -7.12
C THR A 210 17.98 4.16 -6.95
N ALA A 211 18.99 5.00 -6.70
CA ALA A 211 18.81 6.44 -6.59
C ALA A 211 18.11 7.04 -7.83
N ILE A 212 18.36 6.51 -9.03
CA ILE A 212 17.69 6.96 -10.27
C ILE A 212 16.17 6.82 -10.17
N HIS A 213 15.68 5.70 -9.63
CA HIS A 213 14.24 5.44 -9.51
C HIS A 213 13.61 6.36 -8.47
N ILE A 214 14.22 6.45 -7.28
CA ILE A 214 13.72 7.30 -6.19
C ILE A 214 13.75 8.78 -6.57
N TYR A 215 14.83 9.23 -7.22
CA TYR A 215 14.96 10.60 -7.72
C TYR A 215 13.82 10.92 -8.69
N GLY A 216 13.54 10.04 -9.66
CA GLY A 216 12.47 10.25 -10.64
C GLY A 216 11.09 10.40 -9.99
N VAL A 217 10.80 9.62 -8.95
CA VAL A 217 9.53 9.69 -8.21
C VAL A 217 9.44 10.97 -7.38
N ILE A 218 10.44 11.27 -6.54
CA ILE A 218 10.43 12.47 -5.68
C ILE A 218 10.40 13.74 -6.53
N SER A 219 11.20 13.80 -7.61
CA SER A 219 11.21 14.93 -8.53
C SER A 219 9.84 15.14 -9.18
N ARG A 220 9.12 14.08 -9.56
CA ARG A 220 7.76 14.19 -10.11
C ARG A 220 6.78 14.79 -9.10
N ILE A 221 6.85 14.34 -7.84
CA ILE A 221 6.00 14.87 -6.76
C ILE A 221 6.27 16.36 -6.53
N LEU A 222 7.56 16.74 -6.43
CA LEU A 222 7.97 18.14 -6.27
C LEU A 222 7.46 19.02 -7.41
N THR A 223 7.67 18.59 -8.67
CA THR A 223 7.19 19.33 -9.85
C THR A 223 5.68 19.51 -9.84
N ASN A 224 4.92 18.46 -9.52
CA ASN A 224 3.47 18.55 -9.48
C ASN A 224 2.97 19.44 -8.33
N HIS A 225 3.60 19.36 -7.15
CA HIS A 225 3.29 20.26 -6.04
C HIS A 225 3.48 21.72 -6.44
N ILE A 226 4.65 22.07 -6.99
CA ILE A 226 4.97 23.44 -7.40
C ILE A 226 3.95 23.94 -8.44
N ALA A 227 3.64 23.13 -9.46
CA ALA A 227 2.68 23.50 -10.50
C ALA A 227 1.26 23.71 -9.96
N VAL A 228 0.81 22.87 -9.02
CA VAL A 228 -0.52 23.05 -8.38
C VAL A 228 -0.52 24.27 -7.47
N ASN A 229 0.56 24.51 -6.72
CA ASN A 229 0.69 25.69 -5.88
C ASN A 229 0.64 26.99 -6.70
N GLU A 230 1.28 27.03 -7.87
CA GLU A 230 1.17 28.16 -8.79
C GLU A 230 -0.28 28.41 -9.24
N LYS A 231 -1.02 27.35 -9.59
CA LYS A 231 -2.45 27.45 -9.93
C LYS A 231 -3.29 27.95 -8.75
N MET A 232 -3.01 27.47 -7.55
CA MET A 232 -3.68 27.90 -6.32
C MET A 232 -3.43 29.40 -6.03
N ILE A 233 -2.19 29.87 -6.19
CA ILE A 233 -1.84 31.29 -6.03
C ILE A 233 -2.59 32.17 -7.03
N LEU A 234 -2.71 31.73 -8.29
CA LEU A 234 -3.43 32.46 -9.34
C LEU A 234 -4.93 32.62 -9.06
N LEU A 235 -5.54 31.69 -8.31
CA LEU A 235 -6.94 31.82 -7.90
C LEU A 235 -7.15 32.87 -6.80
N GLY A 236 -6.12 33.20 -6.03
CA GLY A 236 -6.25 34.04 -4.83
C GLY A 236 -6.71 33.24 -3.60
N ASN A 237 -6.39 33.74 -2.41
CA ASN A 237 -6.71 33.07 -1.15
C ASN A 237 -8.07 33.56 -0.62
N PRO A 238 -9.11 32.69 -0.55
CA PRO A 238 -10.45 33.08 -0.08
C PRO A 238 -10.46 33.53 1.40
N TYR A 239 -9.43 33.18 2.16
CA TYR A 239 -9.29 33.57 3.57
C TYR A 239 -8.58 34.91 3.78
N GLU A 240 -7.99 35.49 2.73
CA GLU A 240 -7.19 36.73 2.80
C GLU A 240 -7.65 37.82 1.82
N GLY A 241 -8.57 37.53 0.90
CA GLY A 241 -9.06 38.52 -0.06
C GLY A 241 -9.93 37.95 -1.17
N GLU A 242 -9.85 38.56 -2.36
CA GLU A 242 -10.58 38.11 -3.54
C GLU A 242 -10.06 36.76 -4.03
N CYS A 243 -10.98 35.81 -4.20
CA CYS A 243 -10.72 34.51 -4.80
C CYS A 243 -11.60 34.35 -6.05
N LEU A 244 -10.99 33.89 -7.15
CA LEU A 244 -11.68 33.67 -8.42
C LEU A 244 -12.61 32.45 -8.38
N ASP A 245 -12.25 31.43 -7.60
CA ASP A 245 -12.97 30.16 -7.50
C ASP A 245 -12.57 29.45 -6.19
N GLU A 246 -13.42 29.57 -5.17
CA GLU A 246 -13.16 29.04 -3.82
C GLU A 246 -13.10 27.51 -3.80
N ASP A 247 -13.98 26.84 -4.55
CA ASP A 247 -14.05 25.38 -4.62
C ASP A 247 -12.76 24.82 -5.25
N LYS A 248 -12.32 25.40 -6.38
CA LYS A 248 -11.04 24.99 -6.99
C LYS A 248 -9.85 25.31 -6.12
N TYR A 249 -9.86 26.44 -5.40
CA TYR A 249 -8.80 26.76 -4.45
C TYR A 249 -8.68 25.67 -3.39
N GLU A 250 -9.78 25.23 -2.79
CA GLU A 250 -9.78 24.18 -1.77
C GLU A 250 -9.30 22.83 -2.29
N ILE A 251 -9.67 22.46 -3.52
CA ILE A 251 -9.16 21.25 -4.16
C ILE A 251 -7.64 21.35 -4.35
N TYR A 252 -7.12 22.46 -4.88
CA TYR A 252 -5.67 22.63 -5.07
C TYR A 252 -4.90 22.68 -3.75
N ARG A 253 -5.44 23.35 -2.74
CA ARG A 253 -4.87 23.39 -1.39
C ARG A 253 -4.70 21.98 -0.82
N ARG A 254 -5.72 21.14 -0.92
CA ARG A 254 -5.70 19.74 -0.47
C ARG A 254 -4.79 18.88 -1.32
N THR A 255 -4.76 19.08 -2.64
CA THR A 255 -3.80 18.42 -3.55
C THR A 255 -2.35 18.72 -3.16
N CYS A 256 -2.01 19.98 -2.85
CA CYS A 256 -0.69 20.35 -2.34
C CYS A 256 -0.39 19.64 -1.00
N ALA A 257 -1.35 19.60 -0.08
CA ALA A 257 -1.19 18.89 1.20
C ALA A 257 -0.89 17.39 1.02
N ILE A 258 -1.61 16.71 0.11
CA ILE A 258 -1.38 15.30 -0.21
C ILE A 258 0.04 15.09 -0.77
N TYR A 259 0.49 15.91 -1.73
CA TYR A 259 1.87 15.80 -2.24
C TYR A 259 2.93 16.09 -1.17
N ALA A 260 2.68 17.05 -0.28
CA ALA A 260 3.59 17.36 0.81
C ALA A 260 3.69 16.21 1.83
N GLU A 261 2.57 15.54 2.11
CA GLU A 261 2.54 14.35 2.97
C GLU A 261 3.35 13.20 2.36
N GLN A 262 3.25 12.99 1.05
CA GLN A 262 4.07 12.00 0.32
C GLN A 262 5.58 12.29 0.44
N LEU A 263 5.99 13.55 0.24
CA LEU A 263 7.39 13.98 0.39
C LEU A 263 7.85 13.82 1.85
N TYR A 264 7.02 14.20 2.81
CA TYR A 264 7.28 14.01 4.23
C TYR A 264 7.57 12.53 4.53
N VAL A 265 6.76 11.59 4.03
CA VAL A 265 6.96 10.15 4.26
C VAL A 265 8.29 9.67 3.66
N PHE A 266 8.67 10.12 2.46
CA PHE A 266 9.99 9.81 1.89
C PHE A 266 11.12 10.29 2.81
N PHE A 267 11.07 11.55 3.23
CA PHE A 267 12.17 12.16 3.95
C PHE A 267 12.25 11.71 5.41
N VAL A 268 11.14 11.51 6.10
CA VAL A 268 11.15 10.96 7.47
C VAL A 268 11.68 9.52 7.49
N THR A 269 11.42 8.75 6.43
CA THR A 269 11.84 7.34 6.35
C THR A 269 13.30 7.21 5.91
N GLU A 270 13.72 7.95 4.87
CA GLU A 270 14.98 7.73 4.17
C GLU A 270 15.88 8.97 4.06
N GLY A 271 15.47 10.13 4.60
CA GLY A 271 16.19 11.40 4.40
C GLY A 271 17.66 11.36 4.82
N LYS A 272 17.99 10.62 5.90
CA LYS A 272 19.39 10.39 6.30
C LYS A 272 20.17 9.59 5.25
N ASN A 273 19.58 8.53 4.72
CA ASN A 273 20.18 7.71 3.67
C ASN A 273 20.36 8.52 2.37
N PHE A 274 19.39 9.37 2.01
CA PHE A 274 19.46 10.25 0.84
C PHE A 274 20.57 11.31 0.95
N LYS A 275 20.81 11.84 2.16
CA LYS A 275 21.91 12.77 2.43
C LYS A 275 23.28 12.12 2.27
N GLN A 276 23.38 10.83 2.63
CA GLN A 276 24.62 10.04 2.57
C GLN A 276 24.86 9.41 1.19
N ASP A 277 23.82 9.18 0.39
CA ASP A 277 23.96 8.60 -0.95
C ASP A 277 24.66 9.59 -1.90
N SER A 278 25.87 9.22 -2.34
CA SER A 278 26.69 10.02 -3.25
C SER A 278 26.34 9.82 -4.73
N THR A 279 25.36 8.95 -5.06
CA THR A 279 24.98 8.63 -6.44
C THR A 279 24.42 9.86 -7.14
N GLU A 280 24.97 10.17 -8.31
CA GLU A 280 24.51 11.26 -9.15
C GLU A 280 23.50 10.77 -10.19
N VAL A 281 22.39 11.50 -10.32
CA VAL A 281 21.33 11.30 -11.29
C VAL A 281 21.24 12.57 -12.13
N ARG A 282 21.76 12.53 -13.36
CA ARG A 282 21.80 13.68 -14.29
C ARG A 282 22.48 14.93 -13.69
N GLY A 283 23.54 14.72 -12.89
CA GLY A 283 24.29 15.80 -12.24
C GLY A 283 23.72 16.27 -10.89
N PHE A 284 22.60 15.72 -10.44
CA PHE A 284 21.96 16.04 -9.15
C PHE A 284 22.00 14.84 -8.21
N LYS A 285 21.91 15.09 -6.90
CA LYS A 285 21.88 14.07 -5.84
C LYS A 285 20.53 14.07 -5.14
N LEU A 286 20.20 12.97 -4.45
CA LEU A 286 18.95 12.87 -3.69
C LEU A 286 18.83 13.94 -2.60
N ARG A 287 19.95 14.34 -2.00
CA ARG A 287 20.01 15.46 -1.04
C ARG A 287 19.54 16.80 -1.62
N ASP A 288 19.67 17.00 -2.93
CA ASP A 288 19.27 18.26 -3.56
C ASP A 288 17.74 18.38 -3.57
N LEU A 289 17.02 17.25 -3.67
CA LEU A 289 15.56 17.19 -3.56
C LEU A 289 15.07 17.52 -2.14
N ILE A 290 15.86 17.19 -1.11
CA ILE A 290 15.59 17.62 0.27
C ILE A 290 15.66 19.14 0.36
N THR A 291 16.67 19.75 -0.27
CA THR A 291 16.81 21.21 -0.31
C THR A 291 15.61 21.86 -1.01
N THR A 292 15.20 21.36 -2.19
CA THR A 292 13.98 21.82 -2.89
C THR A 292 12.74 21.70 -2.01
N PHE A 293 12.58 20.61 -1.25
CA PHE A 293 11.46 20.46 -0.33
C PHE A 293 11.43 21.56 0.76
N TYR A 294 12.58 21.90 1.35
CA TYR A 294 12.65 22.98 2.35
C TYR A 294 12.40 24.37 1.78
N LEU A 295 12.84 24.62 0.55
CA LEU A 295 12.77 25.95 -0.06
C LEU A 295 11.43 26.19 -0.78
N ASP A 296 10.93 25.20 -1.50
CA ASP A 296 9.83 25.37 -2.45
C ASP A 296 8.52 24.73 -2.00
N VAL A 297 8.55 23.77 -1.07
CA VAL A 297 7.33 23.10 -0.57
C VAL A 297 6.93 23.64 0.79
N ILE A 298 7.79 23.47 1.80
CA ILE A 298 7.45 23.79 3.19
C ILE A 298 6.92 25.22 3.39
N PRO A 299 7.54 26.29 2.84
CA PRO A 299 7.06 27.65 3.05
C PRO A 299 5.68 27.91 2.43
N ASN A 300 5.31 27.12 1.42
CA ASN A 300 4.10 27.29 0.62
C ASN A 300 2.92 26.41 1.08
N LEU A 301 3.06 25.66 2.19
CA LEU A 301 1.95 24.90 2.75
C LEU A 301 0.99 25.83 3.49
N SER A 302 -0.30 25.75 3.18
CA SER A 302 -1.35 26.52 3.87
C SER A 302 -1.51 26.12 5.36
N GLU A 303 -1.18 24.88 5.70
CA GLU A 303 -1.40 24.29 7.02
C GLU A 303 -0.18 24.46 7.93
N SER A 304 -0.30 25.32 8.95
CA SER A 304 0.78 25.59 9.92
C SER A 304 1.29 24.35 10.64
N HIS A 305 0.40 23.40 10.96
CA HIS A 305 0.77 22.14 11.60
C HIS A 305 1.63 21.26 10.67
N MET A 306 1.31 21.17 9.38
CA MET A 306 2.12 20.45 8.39
C MET A 306 3.45 21.14 8.15
N GLN A 307 3.48 22.48 8.08
CA GLN A 307 4.74 23.23 8.02
C GLN A 307 5.65 22.88 9.20
N SER A 308 5.13 22.94 10.43
CA SER A 308 5.89 22.62 11.64
C SER A 308 6.41 21.18 11.63
N LYS A 309 5.53 20.23 11.28
CA LYS A 309 5.87 18.81 11.14
C LYS A 309 7.01 18.60 10.14
N CYS A 310 6.93 19.20 8.96
CA CYS A 310 7.98 19.09 7.92
C CYS A 310 9.27 19.80 8.32
N LYS A 311 9.21 20.98 8.96
CA LYS A 311 10.38 21.73 9.45
C LYS A 311 11.15 20.96 10.52
N SER A 312 10.46 20.14 11.31
CA SER A 312 11.07 19.35 12.39
C SER A 312 11.93 18.18 11.90
N LEU A 313 11.90 17.86 10.60
CA LEU A 313 12.73 16.80 10.04
C LEU A 313 14.20 17.17 10.24
N ALA A 314 14.93 16.27 10.91
CA ALA A 314 16.36 16.38 11.13
C ALA A 314 17.07 15.24 10.40
N PHE A 315 17.99 15.61 9.51
CA PHE A 315 18.77 14.66 8.70
C PHE A 315 20.22 14.54 9.17
N ASP A 316 20.48 14.87 10.44
CA ASP A 316 21.78 14.76 11.08
C ASP A 316 22.01 13.37 11.70
#